data_AF-A0A7M7TGK9-F1
#
_entry.id   AF-A0A7M7TGK9-F1
#
_cell.length_a   1.000
_cell.length_b   1.000
_cell.length_c   1.000
_cell.angle_alpha   90.00
_cell.angle_beta   90.00
_cell.angle_gamma   90.00
#
_symmetry.space_group_name_H-M   'P 1'
#
loop_
_entity.id
_entity.type
_entity.pdbx_description
1 polymer ?
#
loop_
_entity_poly.entity_id
_entity_poly.type
_entity_poly.pdbx_seq_one_letter_code
_entity_poly.pdbx_strand_id
1 'polypeptide(L)'
;MPSEVKTPGGMAFECILDENKKPDTSKRPATPPKSKSTTSLDEINAKLQEAERRRRSVETQMLEKLAEENARILEAQAKVAEKNNNFKMEAKKQYVEKMTKVEINQQAQQEAFNLKLQEKKNHIKVVQERNMRKKEIGDGGDAEEKQ
;
A
#
# COMPACT_ATOMS: atom_id res chain seq x y z
N MET A 1 57.32 67.11 34.18
CA MET A 1 57.00 67.47 32.79
C MET A 1 56.05 66.42 32.25
N PRO A 2 54.85 66.77 31.76
CA PRO A 2 53.91 65.79 31.20
C PRO A 2 54.56 65.06 30.00
N SER A 3 54.26 63.77 29.84
CA SER A 3 54.83 62.93 28.78
C SER A 3 54.24 63.32 27.42
N GLU A 4 55.00 64.04 26.61
CA GLU A 4 54.63 64.40 25.24
C GLU A 4 55.17 63.35 24.26
N VAL A 5 54.29 62.81 23.41
CA VAL A 5 54.66 61.86 22.35
C VAL A 5 54.37 62.49 21.00
N LYS A 6 55.43 62.71 20.22
CA LYS A 6 55.37 63.30 18.89
C LYS A 6 55.56 62.22 17.83
N THR A 7 54.61 62.14 16.91
CA THR A 7 54.69 61.29 15.72
C THR A 7 54.60 62.16 14.46
N PRO A 8 54.96 61.66 13.27
CA PRO A 8 54.88 62.44 12.03
C PRO A 8 53.49 62.99 11.72
N GLY A 9 52.43 62.38 12.27
CA GLY A 9 51.04 62.80 12.12
C GLY A 9 50.53 63.79 13.18
N GLY A 10 51.32 64.16 14.19
CA GLY A 10 50.92 65.13 15.21
C GLY A 10 51.57 64.92 16.58
N MET A 11 51.16 65.76 17.54
CA MET A 11 51.62 65.72 18.93
C MET A 11 50.44 65.35 19.84
N ALA A 12 50.67 64.39 20.73
CA ALA A 12 49.74 64.03 21.80
C ALA A 12 50.38 64.35 23.16
N PHE A 13 49.62 65.04 24.00
CA PHE A 13 50.00 65.33 25.38
C PHE A 13 48.79 65.17 26.29
N GLU A 14 49.04 64.73 27.51
CA GLU A 14 48.03 64.66 28.56
C GLU A 14 48.06 65.96 29.37
N CYS A 15 46.92 66.65 29.44
CA CYS A 15 46.77 67.90 30.20
C CYS A 15 45.82 67.65 31.38
N ILE A 16 46.38 67.53 32.58
CA ILE A 16 45.63 67.37 33.83
C ILE A 16 45.55 68.75 34.49
N LEU A 17 44.37 69.36 34.48
CA LEU A 17 44.14 70.70 35.05
C LEU A 17 43.91 70.67 36.57
N ASP A 18 43.41 69.55 37.10
CA ASP A 18 43.23 69.26 38.52
C ASP A 18 43.47 67.76 38.75
N GLU A 19 44.17 67.39 39.82
CA GLU A 19 44.23 66.00 40.26
C GLU A 19 42.83 65.56 40.71
N ASN A 20 42.31 64.50 40.11
CA ASN A 20 40.94 64.05 40.36
C ASN A 20 40.76 63.70 41.86
N LYS A 21 40.11 64.57 42.64
CA LYS A 21 39.90 64.39 44.09
C LYS A 21 38.95 63.24 44.45
N LYS A 22 38.36 62.59 43.45
CA LYS A 22 37.58 61.36 43.62
C LYS A 22 38.15 60.30 42.68
N PRO A 23 38.37 59.07 43.14
CA PRO A 23 38.67 57.99 42.22
C PRO A 23 37.51 57.89 41.23
N ASP A 24 37.80 57.99 39.93
CA ASP A 24 36.84 57.75 38.87
C ASP A 24 36.45 56.26 38.89
N THR A 25 35.54 55.93 39.78
CA THR A 25 34.79 54.69 39.72
C THR A 25 33.46 55.03 39.05
N SER A 26 33.49 55.41 37.78
CA SER A 26 32.36 55.13 36.90
C SER A 26 32.04 53.65 37.09
N LYS A 27 30.99 53.36 37.89
CA LYS A 27 30.48 52.01 38.13
C LYS A 27 29.82 51.55 36.84
N ARG A 28 30.64 51.25 35.83
CA ARG A 28 30.21 50.49 34.67
C ARG A 28 29.50 49.26 35.22
N PRO A 29 28.26 48.95 34.78
CA PRO A 29 27.61 47.73 35.21
C PRO A 29 28.59 46.58 35.00
N ALA A 30 28.66 45.68 35.98
CA ALA A 30 29.64 44.60 35.98
C ALA A 30 29.60 43.92 34.61
N THR A 31 30.65 44.13 33.82
CA THR A 31 30.78 43.43 32.55
C THR A 31 30.77 41.94 32.85
N PRO A 32 30.12 41.11 32.01
CA PRO A 32 30.14 39.67 32.17
C PRO A 32 31.57 39.18 32.46
N PRO A 33 31.77 38.23 33.41
CA PRO A 33 33.10 37.80 33.83
C PRO A 33 33.97 37.44 32.62
N LYS A 34 35.14 38.10 32.50
CA LYS A 34 36.14 37.81 31.45
C LYS A 34 36.66 36.36 31.50
N SER A 35 36.35 35.60 32.55
CA SER A 35 36.69 34.18 32.67
C SER A 35 36.02 33.27 31.63
N LYS A 36 35.01 33.77 30.90
CA LYS A 36 34.40 33.07 29.75
C LYS A 36 34.80 33.67 28.39
N SER A 37 35.76 34.60 28.36
CA SER A 37 36.14 35.38 27.17
C SER A 37 36.72 34.56 26.01
N THR A 38 36.97 33.28 26.21
CA THR A 38 37.36 32.36 25.14
C THR A 38 36.43 31.16 25.21
N THR A 39 35.17 31.33 24.79
CA THR A 39 34.38 30.15 24.41
C THR A 39 35.25 29.40 23.41
N SER A 40 35.70 28.19 23.79
CA SER A 40 36.65 27.43 22.96
C SER A 40 36.03 27.24 21.58
N LEU A 41 36.87 27.18 20.53
CA LEU A 41 36.41 26.90 19.18
C LEU A 41 35.49 25.66 19.16
N ASP A 42 35.79 24.67 19.99
CA ASP A 42 35.01 23.44 20.16
C ASP A 42 33.61 23.69 20.73
N GLU A 43 33.46 24.57 21.73
CA GLU A 43 32.17 24.90 22.33
C GLU A 43 31.27 25.70 21.36
N ILE A 44 31.88 26.57 20.54
CA ILE A 44 31.18 27.31 19.48
C ILE A 44 30.68 26.31 18.43
N ASN A 45 31.56 25.42 17.96
CA ASN A 45 31.21 24.40 16.99
C ASN A 45 30.13 23.44 17.51
N ALA A 46 30.21 23.02 18.77
CA ALA A 46 29.20 22.17 19.39
C ALA A 46 27.81 22.84 19.40
N LYS A 47 27.73 24.14 19.71
CA LYS A 47 26.46 24.89 19.68
C LYS A 47 25.90 25.03 18.27
N LEU A 48 26.76 25.27 17.27
CA LEU A 48 26.37 25.35 15.86
C LEU A 48 25.87 23.98 15.35
N GLN A 49 26.58 22.90 15.68
CA GLN A 49 26.17 21.54 15.34
C GLN A 49 24.83 21.18 15.98
N GLU A 50 24.59 21.54 17.24
CA GLU A 50 23.32 21.26 17.91
C GLU A 50 22.15 22.06 17.30
N ALA A 51 22.39 23.30 16.88
CA ALA A 51 21.39 24.08 16.14
C ALA A 51 21.08 23.45 14.77
N GLU A 52 22.11 22.95 14.08
CA GLU A 52 21.94 22.21 12.83
C GLU A 52 21.23 20.87 13.02
N ARG A 53 21.53 20.14 14.09
CA ARG A 53 20.83 18.88 14.42
C ARG A 53 19.35 19.11 14.65
N ARG A 54 18.99 20.19 15.35
CA ARG A 54 17.60 20.61 15.54
C ARG A 54 16.92 20.96 14.21
N ARG A 55 17.58 21.72 13.33
CA ARG A 55 17.06 22.03 11.99
C ARG A 55 16.79 20.75 11.19
N ARG A 56 17.78 19.86 11.10
CA ARG A 56 17.68 18.58 10.38
C ARG A 56 16.57 17.70 10.97
N SER A 57 16.45 17.64 12.30
CA SER A 57 15.41 16.85 12.97
C SER A 57 13.99 17.31 12.58
N VAL A 58 13.76 18.61 12.49
CA VAL A 58 12.44 19.14 12.08
C VAL A 58 12.17 18.83 10.61
N GLU A 59 13.17 19.00 9.75
CA GLU A 59 13.08 18.65 8.33
C GLU A 59 12.78 17.17 8.13
N THR A 60 13.47 16.28 8.85
CA THR A 60 13.22 14.83 8.78
C THR A 60 11.80 14.48 9.22
N GLN A 61 11.30 15.06 10.33
CA GLN A 61 9.92 14.82 10.77
C GLN A 61 8.88 15.32 9.76
N MET A 62 9.16 16.43 9.08
CA MET A 62 8.28 16.93 8.03
C MET A 62 8.28 16.02 6.80
N LEU A 63 9.45 15.55 6.38
CA LEU A 63 9.58 14.59 5.27
C LEU A 63 8.93 13.24 5.58
N GLU A 64 9.06 12.76 6.83
CA GLU A 64 8.42 11.53 7.28
C GLU A 64 6.89 11.61 7.19
N LYS A 65 6.29 12.71 7.66
CA LYS A 65 4.84 12.95 7.54
C LYS A 65 4.38 13.01 6.09
N LEU A 66 5.14 13.68 5.22
CA LEU A 66 4.85 13.74 3.79
C LEU A 66 4.94 12.35 3.13
N ALA A 67 5.93 11.55 3.51
CA ALA A 67 6.07 10.17 3.03
C ALA A 67 4.91 9.29 3.51
N GLU A 68 4.48 9.43 4.77
CA GLU A 68 3.32 8.72 5.32
C GLU A 68 2.02 9.09 4.57
N GLU A 69 1.78 10.37 4.31
CA GLU A 69 0.61 10.83 3.56
C GLU A 69 0.60 10.28 2.13
N ASN A 70 1.75 10.32 1.44
CA ASN A 70 1.89 9.74 0.10
C ASN A 70 1.65 8.23 0.10
N ALA A 71 2.20 7.50 1.07
CA ALA A 71 1.99 6.06 1.20
C ALA A 71 0.50 5.74 1.39
N ARG A 72 -0.20 6.52 2.23
CA ARG A 72 -1.64 6.36 2.45
C ARG A 72 -2.46 6.64 1.19
N ILE A 73 -2.09 7.64 0.38
CA ILE A 73 -2.77 7.94 -0.89
C ILE A 73 -2.59 6.77 -1.87
N LEU A 74 -1.37 6.23 -1.99
CA LEU A 74 -1.09 5.08 -2.86
C LEU A 74 -1.84 3.82 -2.38
N GLU A 75 -1.89 3.56 -1.08
CA GLU A 75 -2.65 2.45 -0.51
C GLU A 75 -4.16 2.59 -0.81
N ALA A 76 -4.71 3.80 -0.67
CA ALA A 76 -6.11 4.06 -0.98
C ALA A 76 -6.41 3.80 -2.47
N GLN A 77 -5.53 4.24 -3.38
CA GLN A 77 -5.66 3.98 -4.81
C GLN A 77 -5.57 2.49 -5.13
N ALA A 78 -4.60 1.77 -4.55
CA ALA A 78 -4.44 0.34 -4.71
C ALA A 78 -5.69 -0.42 -4.23
N LYS A 79 -6.24 -0.05 -3.08
CA LYS A 79 -7.46 -0.66 -2.51
C LYS A 79 -8.69 -0.43 -3.38
N VAL A 80 -8.81 0.75 -4.00
CA VAL A 80 -9.89 1.02 -4.96
C VAL A 80 -9.75 0.14 -6.20
N ALA A 81 -8.53 0.03 -6.74
CA ALA A 81 -8.26 -0.84 -7.89
C ALA A 81 -8.52 -2.32 -7.57
N GLU A 82 -8.08 -2.79 -6.41
CA GLU A 82 -8.29 -4.16 -5.94
C GLU A 82 -9.77 -4.50 -5.81
N LYS A 83 -10.56 -3.64 -5.14
CA LYS A 83 -12.01 -3.85 -5.02
C LYS A 83 -12.71 -3.94 -6.38
N ASN A 84 -12.32 -3.09 -7.32
CA ASN A 84 -12.88 -3.11 -8.68
C ASN A 84 -12.52 -4.42 -9.42
N ASN A 85 -11.27 -4.87 -9.30
CA ASN A 85 -10.82 -6.12 -9.90
C ASN A 85 -11.53 -7.33 -9.26
N ASN A 86 -11.66 -7.36 -7.94
CA ASN A 86 -12.37 -8.42 -7.22
C ASN A 86 -13.84 -8.48 -7.63
N PHE A 87 -14.50 -7.32 -7.76
CA PHE A 87 -15.88 -7.26 -8.26
C PHE A 87 -16.01 -7.86 -9.66
N LYS A 88 -15.13 -7.48 -10.59
CA LYS A 88 -15.14 -8.03 -11.96
C LYS A 88 -14.89 -9.54 -11.98
N MET A 89 -13.96 -10.02 -11.16
CA MET A 89 -13.63 -11.45 -11.08
C MET A 89 -14.77 -12.26 -10.50
N GLU A 90 -15.37 -11.80 -9.41
CA GLU A 90 -16.50 -12.48 -8.78
C GLU A 90 -17.73 -12.49 -9.69
N ALA A 91 -18.04 -11.36 -10.35
CA ALA A 91 -19.12 -11.29 -11.33
C ALA A 91 -18.91 -12.27 -12.50
N LYS A 92 -17.67 -12.34 -13.04
CA LYS A 92 -17.33 -13.32 -14.08
C LYS A 92 -17.46 -14.76 -13.61
N LYS A 93 -16.98 -15.06 -12.40
CA LYS A 93 -17.07 -16.40 -11.81
C LYS A 93 -18.52 -16.84 -11.65
N GLN A 94 -19.38 -15.97 -11.10
CA GLN A 94 -20.80 -16.27 -10.95
C GLN A 94 -21.51 -16.44 -12.28
N TYR A 95 -21.17 -15.63 -13.29
CA TYR A 95 -21.70 -15.79 -14.64
C TYR A 95 -21.33 -17.15 -15.22
N VAL A 96 -20.05 -17.52 -15.18
CA VAL A 96 -19.57 -18.82 -15.66
C VAL A 96 -20.24 -19.97 -14.93
N GLU A 97 -20.35 -19.90 -13.60
CA GLU A 97 -21.02 -20.93 -12.82
C GLU A 97 -22.52 -21.09 -13.19
N LYS A 98 -23.22 -19.98 -13.46
CA LYS A 98 -24.60 -20.03 -13.93
C LYS A 98 -24.70 -20.65 -15.32
N MET A 99 -23.82 -20.27 -16.24
CA MET A 99 -23.80 -20.80 -17.59
C MET A 99 -23.51 -22.31 -17.60
N THR A 100 -22.51 -22.76 -16.84
CA THR A 100 -22.18 -24.19 -16.76
C THR A 100 -23.32 -25.00 -16.15
N LYS A 101 -24.01 -24.49 -15.13
CA LYS A 101 -25.21 -25.15 -14.59
C LYS A 101 -26.32 -25.28 -15.63
N VAL A 102 -26.55 -24.23 -16.43
CA VAL A 102 -27.54 -24.28 -17.52
C VAL A 102 -27.15 -25.32 -18.57
N GLU A 103 -25.89 -25.34 -18.98
CA GLU A 103 -25.37 -26.31 -19.96
C GLU A 103 -25.51 -27.75 -19.44
N ILE A 104 -25.09 -28.02 -18.20
CA ILE A 104 -25.20 -29.34 -17.58
C ILE A 104 -26.68 -29.77 -17.48
N ASN A 105 -27.57 -28.86 -17.06
CA ASN A 105 -29.00 -29.17 -16.96
C ASN A 105 -29.61 -29.48 -18.33
N GLN A 106 -29.24 -28.72 -19.37
CA GLN A 106 -29.69 -28.96 -20.73
C GLN A 106 -29.18 -30.32 -21.24
N GLN A 107 -27.91 -30.63 -21.01
CA GLN A 107 -27.31 -31.92 -21.36
C GLN A 107 -28.04 -33.07 -20.64
N ALA A 108 -28.25 -32.96 -19.33
CA ALA A 108 -28.97 -33.97 -18.55
C ALA A 108 -30.40 -34.20 -19.07
N GLN A 109 -31.11 -33.15 -19.48
CA GLN A 109 -32.43 -33.28 -20.10
C GLN A 109 -32.37 -33.99 -21.46
N GLN A 110 -31.40 -33.64 -22.30
CA GLN A 110 -31.20 -34.30 -23.59
C GLN A 110 -30.83 -35.78 -23.42
N GLU A 111 -29.94 -36.09 -22.49
CA GLU A 111 -29.56 -37.46 -22.14
C GLU A 111 -30.76 -38.27 -21.63
N ALA A 112 -31.55 -37.71 -20.72
CA ALA A 112 -32.76 -38.36 -20.21
C ALA A 112 -33.78 -38.63 -21.33
N PHE A 113 -33.94 -37.69 -22.28
CA PHE A 113 -34.81 -37.89 -23.44
C PHE A 113 -34.27 -38.99 -24.37
N ASN A 114 -32.97 -38.97 -24.65
CA ASN A 114 -32.30 -39.95 -25.50
C ASN A 114 -32.37 -41.37 -24.90
N LEU A 115 -32.21 -41.50 -23.57
CA LEU A 115 -32.33 -42.76 -22.86
C LEU A 115 -33.75 -43.34 -23.02
N LYS A 116 -34.79 -42.54 -22.77
CA LYS A 116 -36.19 -42.95 -22.95
C LYS A 116 -36.49 -43.34 -24.40
N LEU A 117 -35.92 -42.63 -25.37
CA LEU A 117 -36.06 -42.96 -26.78
C LEU A 117 -35.38 -44.29 -27.12
N GLN A 118 -34.19 -44.55 -26.56
CA GLN A 118 -33.46 -45.81 -26.74
C GLN A 118 -34.21 -46.99 -26.10
N GLU A 119 -34.76 -46.82 -24.90
CA GLU A 119 -35.62 -47.82 -24.25
C GLU A 119 -36.83 -48.19 -25.12
N LYS A 120 -37.54 -47.19 -25.68
CA LYS A 120 -38.65 -47.43 -26.61
C LYS A 120 -38.20 -48.17 -27.88
N LYS A 121 -37.07 -47.79 -28.47
CA LYS A 121 -36.50 -48.50 -29.63
C LYS A 121 -36.18 -49.95 -29.30
N ASN A 122 -35.58 -50.21 -28.14
CA ASN A 122 -35.27 -51.56 -27.67
C ASN A 122 -36.56 -52.38 -27.45
N HIS A 123 -37.58 -51.77 -26.83
CA HIS A 123 -38.88 -52.43 -26.64
C HIS A 123 -39.52 -52.83 -27.97
N ILE A 124 -39.52 -51.95 -28.98
CA ILE A 124 -40.04 -52.26 -30.32
C ILE A 124 -39.31 -53.48 -30.92
N LYS A 125 -37.96 -53.54 -30.82
CA LYS A 125 -37.18 -54.69 -31.29
C LYS A 125 -37.58 -55.98 -30.57
N VAL A 126 -37.71 -55.94 -29.24
CA VAL A 126 -38.13 -57.12 -28.45
C VAL A 126 -39.53 -57.59 -28.85
N VAL A 127 -40.48 -56.67 -29.08
CA VAL A 127 -41.83 -57.01 -29.55
C VAL A 127 -41.79 -57.62 -30.95
N GLN A 128 -40.99 -57.06 -31.86
CA GLN A 128 -40.79 -57.62 -33.21
C GLN A 128 -40.22 -59.04 -33.16
N GLU A 129 -39.15 -59.27 -32.38
CA GLU A 129 -38.57 -60.60 -32.19
C GLU A 129 -39.57 -61.59 -31.57
N ARG A 130 -40.35 -61.16 -30.57
CA ARG A 130 -41.39 -61.99 -29.95
C ARG A 130 -42.47 -62.37 -30.96
N ASN A 131 -42.88 -61.43 -31.81
CA ASN A 131 -43.88 -61.69 -32.85
C ASN A 131 -43.35 -62.64 -33.92
N MET A 132 -42.07 -62.53 -34.31
CA MET A 132 -41.43 -63.49 -35.21
C MET A 132 -41.40 -64.90 -34.62
N ARG A 133 -40.92 -65.06 -33.38
CA ARG A 133 -40.94 -66.35 -32.68
C ARG A 133 -42.33 -66.96 -32.54
N LYS A 134 -43.36 -66.14 -32.27
CA LYS A 134 -44.75 -66.62 -32.22
C LYS A 134 -45.26 -67.13 -33.56
N LYS A 135 -44.88 -66.51 -34.68
CA LYS A 135 -45.23 -67.01 -36.02
C LYS A 135 -44.56 -68.35 -36.31
N GLU A 136 -43.30 -68.51 -35.88
CA GLU A 136 -42.56 -69.77 -36.04
C GLU A 136 -43.13 -70.92 -35.17
N ILE A 137 -43.72 -70.63 -34.01
CA ILE A 137 -44.30 -71.63 -33.10
C ILE A 137 -45.79 -71.90 -33.39
N GLY A 138 -46.52 -70.92 -33.93
CA GLY A 138 -47.96 -71.01 -34.20
C GLY A 138 -48.37 -71.74 -35.48
N ASP A 139 -47.41 -72.29 -36.22
CA ASP A 139 -47.63 -73.01 -37.50
C ASP A 139 -47.44 -74.53 -37.36
N GLY A 140 -47.55 -75.07 -36.14
CA GLY A 140 -47.18 -76.46 -35.81
C GLY A 140 -48.13 -77.23 -34.91
N GLY A 141 -49.42 -76.89 -34.86
CA GLY A 141 -50.37 -77.59 -33.99
C GLY A 141 -51.80 -77.58 -34.50
N ASP A 142 -52.07 -78.39 -35.53
CA ASP A 142 -53.38 -79.00 -35.82
C ASP A 142 -53.16 -80.13 -36.85
N ALA A 143 -52.54 -81.23 -36.41
CA ALA A 143 -52.41 -82.46 -37.21
C ALA A 143 -52.37 -83.70 -36.31
N GLU A 144 -53.46 -83.99 -35.60
CA GLU A 144 -53.80 -85.34 -35.10
C GLU A 144 -55.32 -85.49 -35.26
N GLU A 145 -55.77 -86.33 -36.20
CA GLU A 145 -56.00 -87.77 -36.05
C GLU A 145 -57.52 -88.00 -36.02
N LYS A 146 -58.09 -88.43 -37.16
CA LYS A 146 -59.38 -89.11 -37.16
C LYS A 146 -59.34 -90.30 -38.12
N GLN A 147 -59.70 -91.43 -37.50
CA GLN A 147 -59.91 -92.79 -37.99
C GLN A 147 -60.67 -92.89 -39.30
#